data_AF-A0A328XWM2-F1
#
_entry.id   AF-A0A328XWM2-F1
#
_cell.length_a   1.000
_cell.length_b   1.000
_cell.length_c   1.000
_cell.angle_alpha   90.00
_cell.angle_beta   90.00
_cell.angle_gamma   90.00
#
_symmetry.space_group_name_H-M   'P 1'
#
loop_
_entity.id
_entity.type
_entity.pdbx_description
1 polymer ?
#
loop_
_entity_poly.entity_id
_entity_poly.type
_entity_poly.pdbx_seq_one_letter_code
_entity_poly.pdbx_strand_id
1 'polypeptide(L)'
;MRFHQVKELVHWAADYHQRLAEHYTKHAGDDVKERVRMALEYLANHERTLQANLEDYFTDGSDHRGVLDTWFDDPADFPHLPVLDRLPGCMDCDSVQDVLATALTTHKTLQDLYRHRADRASIEEEREFFAALVAGHDGEVRRLARDIQRLEDY
;
A
#
# COMPACT_ATOMS: atom_id res chain seq x y z
N MET A 1 -11.77 20.24 -16.57
CA MET A 1 -10.81 19.24 -17.03
C MET A 1 -9.68 19.22 -16.02
N ARG A 2 -9.60 18.18 -15.20
CA ARG A 2 -8.54 18.03 -14.20
C ARG A 2 -7.98 16.63 -14.45
N PHE A 3 -6.96 16.59 -15.29
CA PHE A 3 -6.23 15.38 -15.61
C PHE A 3 -5.34 15.10 -14.41
N HIS A 4 -5.63 14.03 -13.68
CA HIS A 4 -4.76 13.64 -12.58
C HIS A 4 -3.39 13.26 -13.15
N GLN A 5 -2.32 13.46 -12.38
CA GLN A 5 -0.97 13.02 -12.78
C GLN A 5 -0.57 11.77 -12.02
N VAL A 6 0.36 10.97 -12.54
CA VAL A 6 0.87 9.75 -11.86
C VAL A 6 1.33 10.07 -10.45
N LYS A 7 1.96 11.23 -10.26
CA LYS A 7 2.33 11.74 -8.93
C LYS A 7 1.15 11.84 -7.94
N GLU A 8 -0.06 12.18 -8.38
CA GLU A 8 -1.21 12.27 -7.47
C GLU A 8 -1.66 10.89 -7.00
N LEU A 9 -1.60 9.87 -7.87
CA LEU A 9 -1.89 8.49 -7.47
C LEU A 9 -0.83 7.97 -6.50
N VAL A 10 0.45 8.26 -6.75
CA VAL A 10 1.55 7.84 -5.88
C VAL A 10 1.52 8.57 -4.53
N HIS A 11 1.19 9.87 -4.50
CA HIS A 11 0.92 10.59 -3.24
C HIS A 11 -0.25 9.96 -2.50
N TRP A 12 -1.36 9.70 -3.20
CA TRP A 12 -2.51 9.04 -2.58
C TRP A 12 -2.16 7.67 -1.99
N ALA A 13 -1.35 6.88 -2.68
CA ALA A 13 -0.84 5.62 -2.17
C ALA A 13 0.01 5.80 -0.90
N ALA A 14 0.91 6.78 -0.88
CA ALA A 14 1.73 7.10 0.29
C ALA A 14 0.87 7.52 1.49
N ASP A 15 -0.09 8.43 1.29
CA ASP A 15 -1.08 8.83 2.30
C ASP A 15 -1.88 7.61 2.82
N TYR A 16 -2.25 6.70 1.92
CA TYR A 16 -3.00 5.50 2.29
C TYR A 16 -2.18 4.55 3.19
N HIS A 17 -0.92 4.29 2.83
CA HIS A 17 0.01 3.52 3.67
C HIS A 17 0.25 4.20 5.03
N GLN A 18 0.37 5.52 5.07
CA GLN A 18 0.47 6.27 6.32
C GLN A 18 -0.76 6.05 7.21
N ARG A 19 -1.97 6.19 6.65
CA ARG A 19 -3.22 5.99 7.40
C ARG A 19 -3.37 4.56 7.92
N LEU A 20 -2.93 3.56 7.15
CA LEU A 20 -2.86 2.16 7.61
C LEU A 20 -1.89 2.01 8.78
N ALA A 21 -0.69 2.58 8.69
CA ALA A 21 0.30 2.53 9.76
C ALA A 21 -0.22 3.13 11.07
N GLU A 22 -0.90 4.28 10.97
CA GLU A 22 -1.54 4.94 12.11
C GLU A 22 -2.69 4.10 12.67
N HIS A 23 -3.50 3.48 11.81
CA HIS A 23 -4.59 2.60 12.22
C HIS A 23 -4.07 1.39 13.01
N TYR A 24 -3.04 0.70 12.51
CA TYR A 24 -2.41 -0.43 13.18
C TYR A 24 -1.75 -0.02 14.50
N THR A 25 -1.03 1.12 14.52
CA THR A 25 -0.41 1.65 15.74
C THR A 25 -1.46 1.97 16.80
N LYS A 26 -2.60 2.54 16.40
CA LYS A 26 -3.70 2.86 17.32
C LYS A 26 -4.33 1.60 17.90
N HIS A 27 -4.58 0.58 17.08
CA HIS A 27 -5.10 -0.72 17.55
C HIS A 27 -4.12 -1.47 18.45
N ALA A 28 -2.80 -1.28 18.25
CA ALA A 28 -1.79 -1.86 19.13
C ALA A 28 -1.83 -1.27 20.56
N GLY A 29 -2.40 -0.08 20.74
CA GLY A 29 -2.53 0.58 22.05
C GLY A 29 -3.82 0.26 22.81
N ASP A 30 -4.83 -0.32 22.15
CA ASP A 30 -6.05 -0.82 22.80
C ASP A 30 -5.76 -2.17 23.48
N ASP A 31 -6.61 -2.66 24.38
CA ASP A 31 -6.39 -3.85 25.26
C ASP A 31 -6.25 -5.17 24.47
N VAL A 32 -5.19 -5.31 23.68
CA VAL A 32 -4.91 -6.44 22.80
C VAL A 32 -3.83 -7.33 23.42
N LYS A 33 -3.88 -8.63 23.08
CA LYS A 33 -2.85 -9.59 23.50
C LYS A 33 -1.47 -9.13 23.02
N GLU A 34 -0.44 -9.37 23.83
CA GLU A 34 0.94 -8.95 23.50
C GLU A 34 1.41 -9.41 22.10
N ARG A 35 1.03 -10.63 21.68
CA ARG A 35 1.28 -11.14 20.32
C ARG A 35 0.60 -10.32 19.22
N VAL A 36 -0.66 -9.94 19.42
CA VAL A 36 -1.43 -9.09 18.50
C VAL A 36 -0.82 -7.70 18.42
N ARG A 37 -0.40 -7.15 19.56
CA ARG A 37 0.34 -5.89 19.60
C ARG A 37 1.60 -5.95 18.74
N MET A 38 2.44 -6.97 18.93
CA MET A 38 3.68 -7.12 18.17
C MET A 38 3.42 -7.26 16.66
N ALA A 39 2.39 -8.01 16.26
CA ALA A 39 2.02 -8.13 14.86
C ALA A 39 1.53 -6.80 14.26
N LEU A 40 0.72 -6.04 15.00
CA LEU A 40 0.24 -4.71 14.61
C LEU A 40 1.39 -3.69 14.51
N GLU A 41 2.32 -3.69 15.46
CA GLU A 41 3.52 -2.83 15.41
C GLU A 41 4.40 -3.17 14.21
N TYR A 42 4.58 -4.46 13.92
CA TYR A 42 5.32 -4.92 12.75
C TYR A 42 4.65 -4.48 11.44
N LEU A 43 3.32 -4.63 11.33
CA LEU A 43 2.55 -4.13 10.20
C LEU A 43 2.66 -2.62 10.06
N ALA A 44 2.52 -1.86 11.14
CA ALA A 44 2.67 -0.42 11.11
C ALA A 44 4.05 0.01 10.59
N ASN A 45 5.11 -0.68 11.01
CA ASN A 45 6.45 -0.41 10.51
C ASN A 45 6.60 -0.78 9.02
N HIS A 46 5.95 -1.87 8.59
CA HIS A 46 5.94 -2.28 7.19
C HIS A 46 5.28 -1.22 6.29
N GLU A 47 4.09 -0.74 6.68
CA GLU A 47 3.38 0.31 5.95
C GLU A 47 4.19 1.61 5.88
N ARG A 48 4.87 2.01 6.97
CA ARG A 48 5.79 3.16 6.94
C ARG A 48 6.97 2.96 5.99
N THR A 49 7.46 1.74 5.86
CA THR A 49 8.54 1.43 4.91
C THR A 49 8.05 1.58 3.48
N LEU A 50 6.82 1.11 3.18
CA LEU A 50 6.19 1.29 1.87
C LEU A 50 5.92 2.76 1.56
N GLN A 51 5.42 3.52 2.53
CA GLN A 51 5.28 4.98 2.43
C GLN A 51 6.62 5.63 2.09
N ALA A 52 7.68 5.33 2.85
CA ALA A 52 9.00 5.91 2.63
C ALA A 52 9.57 5.54 1.26
N ASN A 53 9.37 4.30 0.81
CA ASN A 53 9.74 3.88 -0.55
C ASN A 53 8.98 4.67 -1.62
N LEU A 54 7.68 4.95 -1.40
CA LEU A 54 6.88 5.78 -2.30
C LEU A 54 7.37 7.24 -2.32
N GLU A 55 7.73 7.78 -1.15
CA GLU A 55 8.30 9.12 -0.99
C GLU A 55 9.71 9.25 -1.59
N ASP A 56 10.50 8.18 -1.58
CA ASP A 56 11.83 8.14 -2.21
C ASP A 56 11.73 8.34 -3.73
N TYR A 57 10.67 7.82 -4.38
CA TYR A 57 10.43 8.09 -5.79
C TYR A 57 10.20 9.59 -6.09
N PHE A 58 9.72 10.37 -5.12
CA PHE A 58 9.56 11.82 -5.24
C PHE A 58 10.83 12.63 -4.92
N THR A 59 11.83 12.00 -4.30
CA THR A 59 13.06 12.68 -3.88
C THR A 59 13.95 12.99 -5.10
N ASP A 60 14.57 14.17 -5.08
CA ASP A 60 15.33 14.74 -6.20
C ASP A 60 16.57 13.87 -6.53
N GLY A 61 16.45 13.02 -7.55
CA GLY A 61 17.50 12.08 -7.98
C GLY A 61 17.00 10.86 -8.75
N SER A 62 15.71 10.58 -8.70
CA SER A 62 15.09 9.43 -9.35
C SER A 62 14.87 9.68 -10.86
N ASP A 63 15.33 8.76 -11.73
CA ASP A 63 15.03 8.73 -13.18
C ASP A 63 13.51 8.74 -13.47
N HIS A 64 12.69 8.49 -12.45
CA HIS A 64 11.23 8.39 -12.50
C HIS A 64 10.49 9.76 -12.53
N ARG A 65 11.16 10.91 -12.64
CA ARG A 65 10.44 12.19 -12.80
C ARG A 65 9.59 12.25 -14.07
N GLY A 66 10.03 11.60 -15.15
CA GLY A 66 9.28 11.53 -16.42
C GLY A 66 7.91 10.86 -16.24
N VAL A 67 7.90 9.71 -15.56
CA VAL A 67 6.65 9.00 -15.26
C VAL A 67 5.76 9.77 -14.29
N LEU A 68 6.31 10.43 -13.26
CA LEU A 68 5.52 11.17 -12.26
C LEU A 68 4.80 12.40 -12.83
N ASP A 69 5.38 13.05 -13.84
CA ASP A 69 4.74 14.17 -14.55
C ASP A 69 3.76 13.73 -15.64
N THR A 70 3.68 12.42 -15.91
CA THR A 70 2.76 11.87 -16.91
C THR A 70 1.31 12.10 -16.50
N TRP A 71 0.54 12.59 -17.47
CA TRP A 71 -0.86 12.92 -17.31
C TRP A 71 -1.74 11.71 -17.61
N PHE A 72 -2.75 11.49 -16.78
CA PHE A 72 -3.80 10.51 -17.08
C PHE A 72 -4.67 11.07 -18.21
N ASP A 73 -4.84 10.30 -19.29
CA ASP A 73 -5.68 10.70 -20.44
C ASP A 73 -7.18 10.60 -20.13
N ASP A 74 -7.58 9.67 -19.23
CA ASP A 74 -8.99 9.42 -18.87
C ASP A 74 -9.28 9.54 -17.36
N PRO A 75 -10.33 10.26 -16.94
CA PRO A 75 -10.71 10.40 -15.53
C PRO A 75 -11.29 9.13 -14.89
N ALA A 76 -11.71 8.13 -15.68
CA ALA A 76 -12.09 6.81 -15.18
C ALA A 76 -10.89 5.90 -14.91
N ASP A 77 -9.69 6.32 -15.31
CA ASP A 77 -8.45 5.61 -15.00
C ASP A 77 -7.87 5.98 -13.63
N PHE A 78 -8.35 7.08 -13.04
CA PHE A 78 -8.15 7.33 -11.63
C PHE A 78 -9.15 6.49 -10.82
N PRO A 79 -8.69 5.59 -9.94
CA PRO A 79 -9.60 4.84 -9.06
C PRO A 79 -10.41 5.85 -8.25
N HIS A 80 -11.74 5.77 -8.35
CA HIS A 80 -12.60 6.65 -7.58
C HIS A 80 -12.26 6.52 -6.09
N LEU A 81 -11.80 7.61 -5.47
CA LEU A 81 -11.59 7.79 -4.02
C LEU A 81 -12.61 7.06 -3.11
N PRO A 82 -13.92 6.96 -3.42
CA PRO A 82 -14.86 6.17 -2.60
C PRO A 82 -14.63 4.64 -2.56
N VAL A 83 -13.93 4.03 -3.52
CA VAL A 83 -13.48 2.62 -3.41
C VAL A 83 -12.30 2.52 -2.43
N LEU A 84 -11.48 3.56 -2.41
CA LEU A 84 -10.28 3.68 -1.60
C LEU A 84 -10.61 4.00 -0.13
N ASP A 85 -11.66 4.80 0.10
CA ASP A 85 -12.21 5.08 1.44
C ASP A 85 -13.00 3.89 2.01
N ARG A 86 -13.37 2.93 1.16
CA ARG A 86 -14.03 1.66 1.53
C ARG A 86 -13.07 0.54 1.89
N LEU A 87 -11.76 0.75 1.78
CA LEU A 87 -10.81 -0.26 2.20
C LEU A 87 -11.02 -0.52 3.70
N PRO A 88 -11.21 -1.79 4.10
CA PRO A 88 -11.60 -2.11 5.45
C PRO A 88 -10.45 -1.73 6.39
N GLY A 89 -10.60 -0.61 7.11
CA GLY A 89 -9.92 -0.43 8.37
C GLY A 89 -10.32 -1.62 9.24
N CYS A 90 -9.33 -2.39 9.72
CA CYS A 90 -9.61 -3.64 10.42
C CYS A 90 -10.61 -3.40 11.55
N MET A 91 -11.88 -3.79 11.34
CA MET A 91 -12.95 -3.52 12.30
C MET A 91 -13.05 -4.61 13.36
N ASP A 92 -12.52 -5.81 13.09
CA ASP A 92 -12.56 -6.99 13.97
C ASP A 92 -11.19 -7.70 13.99
N CYS A 93 -10.17 -7.01 14.50
CA CYS A 93 -8.78 -7.49 14.63
C CYS A 93 -8.58 -8.31 15.94
N ASP A 94 -9.41 -9.32 16.19
CA ASP A 94 -9.36 -10.13 17.43
C ASP A 94 -8.16 -11.09 17.50
N SER A 95 -7.57 -11.41 16.35
CA SER A 95 -6.47 -12.36 16.22
C SER A 95 -5.37 -11.85 15.30
N VAL A 96 -4.14 -12.34 15.51
CA VAL A 96 -2.98 -12.04 14.64
C VAL A 96 -3.28 -12.44 13.18
N GLN A 97 -3.96 -13.58 12.97
CA GLN A 97 -4.39 -14.03 11.64
C GLN A 97 -5.42 -13.10 11.01
N ASP A 98 -6.40 -12.57 11.75
CA ASP A 98 -7.40 -11.65 11.21
C ASP A 98 -6.77 -10.32 10.79
N VAL A 99 -5.83 -9.82 11.60
CA VAL A 99 -5.05 -8.62 11.29
C VAL A 99 -4.25 -8.84 10.01
N LEU A 100 -3.52 -9.96 9.92
CA LEU A 100 -2.74 -10.33 8.75
C LEU A 100 -3.63 -10.51 7.52
N ALA A 101 -4.73 -11.24 7.63
CA ALA A 101 -5.66 -11.47 6.52
C ALA A 101 -6.23 -10.16 5.97
N THR A 102 -6.57 -9.22 6.86
CA THR A 102 -7.05 -7.88 6.48
C THR A 102 -5.95 -7.08 5.78
N ALA A 103 -4.72 -7.09 6.32
CA ALA A 103 -3.57 -6.41 5.72
C ALA A 103 -3.22 -6.99 4.34
N LEU A 104 -3.21 -8.32 4.21
CA LEU A 104 -2.97 -9.04 2.95
C LEU A 104 -4.06 -8.73 1.91
N THR A 105 -5.32 -8.70 2.34
CA THR A 105 -6.45 -8.37 1.44
C THR A 105 -6.31 -6.95 0.93
N THR A 106 -6.01 -6.01 1.82
CA THR A 106 -5.75 -4.61 1.47
C THR A 106 -4.59 -4.45 0.49
N HIS A 107 -3.47 -5.08 0.78
CA HIS A 107 -2.29 -5.12 -0.10
C HIS A 107 -2.61 -5.71 -1.46
N LYS A 108 -3.38 -6.81 -1.49
CA LYS A 108 -3.79 -7.44 -2.74
C LYS A 108 -4.70 -6.53 -3.56
N THR A 109 -5.63 -5.82 -2.94
CA THR A 109 -6.45 -4.80 -3.61
C THR A 109 -5.61 -3.68 -4.20
N LEU A 110 -4.61 -3.17 -3.46
CA LEU A 110 -3.66 -2.18 -3.98
C LEU A 110 -2.84 -2.74 -5.15
N GLN A 111 -2.33 -3.97 -5.04
CA GLN A 111 -1.59 -4.62 -6.12
C GLN A 111 -2.43 -4.80 -7.38
N ASP A 112 -3.67 -5.24 -7.26
CA ASP A 112 -4.58 -5.38 -8.41
C ASP A 112 -4.88 -4.02 -9.05
N LEU A 113 -5.00 -2.96 -8.24
CA LEU A 113 -5.14 -1.59 -8.72
C LEU A 113 -3.90 -1.13 -9.50
N TYR A 114 -2.69 -1.34 -8.97
CA TYR A 114 -1.45 -1.03 -9.67
C TYR A 114 -1.28 -1.86 -10.94
N ARG A 115 -1.64 -3.15 -10.93
CA ARG A 115 -1.57 -4.02 -12.11
C ARG A 115 -2.54 -3.57 -13.19
N HIS A 116 -3.78 -3.25 -12.81
CA HIS A 116 -4.77 -2.72 -13.74
C HIS A 116 -4.31 -1.39 -14.34
N ARG A 117 -3.63 -0.55 -13.55
CA ARG A 117 -3.04 0.69 -14.06
C ARG A 117 -1.87 0.45 -15.00
N ALA A 118 -0.98 -0.49 -14.68
CA ALA A 118 0.13 -0.88 -15.56
C ALA A 118 -0.36 -1.41 -16.93
N ASP A 119 -1.52 -2.07 -16.97
CA ASP A 119 -2.14 -2.57 -18.20
C ASP A 119 -2.73 -1.44 -19.06
N ARG A 120 -3.23 -0.38 -18.42
CA ARG A 120 -3.80 0.81 -19.07
C ARG A 120 -2.81 1.96 -19.26
N ALA A 121 -1.55 1.70 -18.95
CA ALA A 121 -0.50 2.70 -19.03
C ALA A 121 -0.34 3.21 -20.47
N SER A 122 -0.35 4.54 -20.61
CA SER A 122 -0.24 5.19 -21.93
C SER A 122 1.21 5.23 -22.45
N ILE A 123 2.19 5.07 -21.55
CA ILE A 123 3.62 5.06 -21.87
C ILE A 123 4.31 3.89 -21.16
N GLU A 124 5.39 3.36 -21.73
CA GLU A 124 6.13 2.23 -21.16
C GLU A 124 6.74 2.58 -19.78
N GLU A 125 7.19 3.82 -19.59
CA GLU A 125 7.74 4.27 -18.30
C GLU A 125 6.71 4.16 -17.14
N GLU A 126 5.44 4.43 -17.43
CA GLU A 126 4.33 4.26 -16.48
C GLU A 126 4.09 2.79 -16.17
N ARG A 127 4.09 1.95 -17.20
CA ARG A 127 3.96 0.50 -17.06
C ARG A 127 5.09 -0.11 -16.24
N GLU A 128 6.33 0.25 -16.54
CA GLU A 128 7.51 -0.24 -15.82
C GLU A 128 7.50 0.19 -14.36
N PHE A 129 7.11 1.44 -14.08
CA PHE A 129 6.99 1.97 -12.72
C PHE A 129 5.95 1.19 -11.90
N PHE A 130 4.72 1.01 -12.42
CA PHE A 130 3.69 0.24 -11.71
C PHE A 130 4.03 -1.25 -11.63
N ALA A 131 4.68 -1.83 -12.65
CA ALA A 131 5.14 -3.21 -12.62
C ALA A 131 6.21 -3.43 -11.53
N ALA A 132 7.14 -2.47 -11.37
CA ALA A 132 8.13 -2.49 -10.30
C ALA A 132 7.47 -2.41 -8.91
N LEU A 133 6.46 -1.55 -8.75
CA LEU A 133 5.68 -1.46 -7.50
C LEU A 133 4.94 -2.77 -7.17
N VAL A 134 4.33 -3.43 -8.15
CA VAL A 134 3.66 -4.73 -7.96
C VAL A 134 4.67 -5.81 -7.55
N ALA A 135 5.82 -5.86 -8.23
CA ALA A 135 6.87 -6.84 -7.95
C ALA A 135 7.49 -6.64 -6.55
N GLY A 136 7.69 -5.40 -6.13
CA GLY A 136 8.16 -5.06 -4.77
C GLY A 136 7.20 -5.57 -3.70
N HIS A 137 5.92 -5.21 -3.81
CA HIS A 137 4.88 -5.63 -2.86
C HIS A 137 4.77 -7.16 -2.75
N ASP A 138 4.94 -7.90 -3.83
CA ASP A 138 4.76 -9.36 -3.84
C ASP A 138 5.86 -10.09 -3.02
N GLY A 139 7.10 -9.57 -3.05
CA GLY A 139 8.19 -10.07 -2.21
C GLY A 139 8.03 -9.71 -0.74
N GLU A 140 7.59 -8.48 -0.47
CA GLU A 140 7.35 -7.89 0.84
C GLU A 140 6.21 -8.60 1.58
N VAL A 141 5.05 -8.75 0.94
CA VAL A 141 3.87 -9.44 1.45
C VAL A 141 4.17 -10.88 1.85
N ARG A 142 4.98 -11.59 1.04
CA ARG A 142 5.41 -12.95 1.37
C ARG A 142 6.33 -13.00 2.59
N ARG A 143 7.20 -12.01 2.81
CA ARG A 143 7.99 -11.93 4.06
C ARG A 143 7.07 -11.66 5.23
N LEU A 144 6.23 -10.63 5.11
CA LEU A 144 5.26 -10.24 6.13
C LEU A 144 4.43 -11.43 6.63
N ALA A 145 3.83 -12.19 5.71
CA ALA A 145 3.03 -13.36 6.07
C ALA A 145 3.84 -14.42 6.84
N ARG A 146 5.08 -14.68 6.43
CA ARG A 146 5.96 -15.65 7.12
C ARG A 146 6.39 -15.17 8.50
N ASP A 147 6.75 -13.89 8.63
CA ASP A 147 7.18 -13.29 9.90
C ASP A 147 6.03 -13.27 10.91
N ILE A 148 4.81 -12.94 10.48
CA ILE A 148 3.63 -12.99 11.33
C ILE A 148 3.25 -14.42 11.72
N GLN A 149 3.28 -15.38 10.78
CA GLN A 149 3.05 -16.79 11.10
C GLN A 149 4.04 -17.32 12.15
N ARG A 150 5.28 -16.85 12.11
CA ARG A 150 6.30 -17.23 13.11
C ARG A 150 6.03 -16.62 14.49
N LEU A 151 5.44 -15.43 14.56
CA LEU A 151 5.03 -14.80 15.81
C LEU A 151 3.85 -15.52 16.49
N GLU A 152 3.05 -16.27 15.73
CA GLU A 152 1.95 -17.07 16.29
C GLU A 152 2.39 -18.44 16.81
N ASP A 153 3.44 -19.02 16.22
CA ASP A 153 4.00 -20.31 16.64
C ASP A 153 4.78 -20.21 17.96
N TYR A 154 5.15 -18.99 18.38
CA TYR A 154 5.82 -18.67 19.66
C TYR A 154 4.83 -18.31 20.77
#